data_AF-A0A1H2UV89-F1
#
_entry.id   AF-A0A1H2UV89-F1
#
_cell.length_a   1.000
_cell.length_b   1.000
_cell.length_c   1.000
_cell.angle_alpha   90.00
_cell.angle_beta   90.00
_cell.angle_gamma   90.00
#
_symmetry.space_group_name_H-M   'P 1'
#
loop_
_entity.id
_entity.type
_entity.pdbx_description
1 polymer ?
#
loop_
_entity_poly.entity_id
_entity_poly.type
_entity_poly.pdbx_seq_one_letter_code
_entity_poly.pdbx_strand_id
1 'polypeptide(L)'
;MAAELTEYEQRYVDMLGELRNSPAIEVLEGKVDRVVQAYGDIPTVFEKLARRYELTLDPSLQSRFPRFRSLSCLWQTTDELPQLTGEFLLSHLYSQVSGGPLEIAEHFPEESDRSLARELRVIDDHPEGGGGFAAMRIQPHVRFPELWYFTIAHGFQLLDIGYREYFDNLLITKGVHGWQHLFADVRLHADEYIHARKRLTTMLQVLPEIFPGHDYEPLRARLAQRLR
;
A
#
# COMPACT_ATOMS: atom_id res chain seq x y z
N MET A 1 14.67 -16.51 19.67
CA MET A 1 14.98 -16.97 18.30
C MET A 1 14.28 -16.02 17.35
N ALA A 2 14.96 -15.56 16.29
CA ALA A 2 14.29 -14.78 15.24
C ALA A 2 13.25 -15.67 14.55
N ALA A 3 12.09 -15.11 14.21
CA ALA A 3 11.07 -15.84 13.48
C ALA A 3 11.55 -16.09 12.05
N GLU A 4 11.38 -17.30 11.53
CA GLU A 4 11.56 -17.56 10.11
C GLU A 4 10.52 -16.78 9.31
N LEU A 5 10.98 -16.04 8.30
CA LEU A 5 10.11 -15.23 7.43
C LEU A 5 9.34 -16.13 6.47
N THR A 6 8.11 -15.74 6.15
CA THR A 6 7.40 -16.36 5.03
C THR A 6 8.05 -15.95 3.71
N GLU A 7 7.77 -16.69 2.62
CA GLU A 7 8.20 -16.32 1.27
C GLU A 7 7.84 -14.86 0.94
N TYR A 8 6.61 -14.43 1.30
CA TYR A 8 6.14 -13.09 0.99
C TYR A 8 6.80 -12.02 1.88
N GLU A 9 7.07 -12.32 3.14
CA GLU A 9 7.86 -11.46 4.02
C GLU A 9 9.30 -11.30 3.52
N GLN A 10 9.89 -12.36 2.97
CA GLN A 10 11.21 -12.29 2.35
C GLN A 10 11.19 -11.36 1.14
N ARG A 11 10.15 -11.43 0.28
CA ARG A 11 10.01 -10.50 -0.87
C ARG A 11 10.01 -9.02 -0.46
N TYR A 12 9.43 -8.67 0.69
CA TYR A 12 9.50 -7.29 1.21
C TYR A 12 10.90 -6.90 1.68
N VAL A 13 11.60 -7.82 2.36
CA VAL A 13 12.99 -7.59 2.78
C VAL A 13 13.89 -7.46 1.56
N ASP A 14 13.68 -8.28 0.54
CA ASP A 14 14.41 -8.22 -0.74
C ASP A 14 14.12 -6.92 -1.47
N MET A 15 12.85 -6.46 -1.52
CA MET A 15 12.49 -5.15 -2.07
C MET A 15 13.25 -4.00 -1.39
N LEU A 16 13.36 -4.01 -0.06
CA LEU A 16 14.17 -3.02 0.66
C LEU A 16 15.67 -3.17 0.35
N GLY A 17 16.14 -4.40 0.16
CA GLY A 17 17.49 -4.69 -0.30
C GLY A 17 17.77 -4.09 -1.68
N GLU A 18 16.86 -4.27 -2.64
CA GLU A 18 16.95 -3.68 -3.98
C GLU A 18 17.07 -2.14 -3.90
N LEU A 19 16.22 -1.49 -3.09
CA LEU A 19 16.28 -0.04 -2.90
C LEU A 19 17.62 0.42 -2.30
N ARG A 20 18.09 -0.25 -1.23
CA ARG A 20 19.33 0.13 -0.53
C ARG A 20 20.60 -0.13 -1.33
N ASN A 21 20.59 -1.14 -2.18
CA ASN A 21 21.76 -1.55 -2.95
C ASN A 21 21.83 -0.89 -4.33
N SER A 22 20.80 -0.14 -4.73
CA SER A 22 20.79 0.59 -6.00
C SER A 22 21.56 1.90 -5.88
N PRO A 23 22.58 2.16 -6.71
CA PRO A 23 23.31 3.44 -6.71
C PRO A 23 22.45 4.61 -7.23
N ALA A 24 21.32 4.31 -7.88
CA ALA A 24 20.38 5.28 -8.42
C ALA A 24 19.34 5.77 -7.39
N ILE A 25 19.36 5.20 -6.17
CA ILE A 25 18.36 5.45 -5.13
C ILE A 25 19.06 5.92 -3.86
N GLU A 26 18.53 6.98 -3.26
CA GLU A 26 18.83 7.39 -1.91
C GLU A 26 17.70 6.95 -0.98
N VAL A 27 18.01 6.07 -0.03
CA VAL A 27 17.07 5.67 1.03
C VAL A 27 17.21 6.63 2.19
N LEU A 28 16.21 7.48 2.38
CA LEU A 28 16.15 8.48 3.46
C LEU A 28 15.80 7.83 4.79
N GLU A 29 14.81 6.93 4.75
CA GLU A 29 14.43 6.10 5.90
C GLU A 29 14.09 4.69 5.43
N GLY A 30 14.37 3.68 6.25
CA GLY A 30 14.00 2.31 5.95
C GLY A 30 14.10 1.41 7.16
N LYS A 31 12.99 0.78 7.54
CA LYS A 31 12.92 -0.05 8.75
C LYS A 31 12.10 -1.31 8.52
N VAL A 32 12.66 -2.44 8.94
CA VAL A 32 11.92 -3.69 9.15
C VAL A 32 11.81 -3.88 10.66
N ASP A 33 10.61 -3.80 11.21
CA ASP A 33 10.39 -4.11 12.63
C ASP A 33 10.20 -5.63 12.82
N ARG A 34 10.24 -6.10 14.06
CA ARG A 34 10.13 -7.53 14.38
C ARG A 34 8.77 -8.11 14.03
N VAL A 35 8.75 -9.41 13.75
CA VAL A 35 7.52 -10.21 13.73
C VAL A 35 6.89 -10.23 15.13
N VAL A 36 5.60 -9.91 15.24
CA VAL A 36 4.90 -9.82 16.54
C VAL A 36 4.34 -11.17 16.96
N GLN A 37 5.18 -11.97 17.62
CA GLN A 37 4.80 -13.31 18.13
C GLN A 37 3.55 -13.31 19.02
N ALA A 38 3.31 -12.23 19.77
CA ALA A 38 2.14 -12.10 20.64
C ALA A 38 0.79 -12.11 19.87
N TYR A 39 0.79 -11.74 18.58
CA TYR A 39 -0.41 -11.80 17.75
C TYR A 39 -0.71 -13.23 17.26
N GLY A 40 0.29 -14.12 17.26
CA GLY A 40 0.20 -15.49 16.76
C GLY A 40 0.73 -15.62 15.33
N ASP A 41 0.64 -16.82 14.79
CA ASP A 41 0.88 -17.06 13.36
C ASP A 41 -0.28 -16.55 12.49
N ILE A 42 -0.13 -16.64 11.16
CA ILE A 42 -1.11 -16.11 10.22
C ILE A 42 -2.51 -16.74 10.42
N PRO A 43 -2.66 -18.07 10.51
CA PRO A 43 -3.96 -18.69 10.79
C PRO A 43 -4.58 -18.19 12.10
N THR A 44 -3.79 -18.09 13.17
CA THR A 44 -4.26 -17.59 14.47
C THR A 44 -4.75 -16.14 14.37
N VAL A 45 -4.03 -15.27 13.65
CA VAL A 45 -4.45 -13.88 13.45
C VAL A 45 -5.79 -13.82 12.71
N PHE A 46 -5.94 -14.59 11.64
CA PHE A 46 -7.19 -14.62 10.86
C PHE A 46 -8.36 -15.19 11.67
N GLU A 47 -8.14 -16.22 12.49
CA GLU A 47 -9.17 -16.74 13.41
C GLU A 47 -9.60 -15.68 14.42
N LYS A 48 -8.66 -14.94 15.02
CA LYS A 48 -8.97 -13.85 15.95
C LYS A 48 -9.77 -12.74 15.27
N LEU A 49 -9.37 -12.35 14.05
CA LEU A 49 -10.08 -11.37 13.25
C LEU A 49 -11.52 -11.83 12.96
N ALA A 50 -11.69 -13.08 12.53
CA ALA A 50 -13.00 -13.66 12.23
C ALA A 50 -13.91 -13.71 13.47
N ARG A 51 -13.38 -14.16 14.61
CA ARG A 51 -14.17 -14.30 15.85
C ARG A 51 -14.53 -12.98 16.50
N ARG A 52 -13.63 -11.99 16.46
CA ARG A 52 -13.81 -10.72 17.19
C ARG A 52 -14.53 -9.66 16.36
N TYR A 53 -14.37 -9.68 15.04
CA TYR A 53 -14.88 -8.65 14.13
C TYR A 53 -15.83 -9.23 13.07
N GLU A 54 -16.23 -10.49 13.21
CA GLU A 54 -17.16 -11.18 12.30
C GLU A 54 -16.71 -11.18 10.83
N LEU A 55 -15.39 -11.19 10.62
CA LEU A 55 -14.79 -11.14 9.28
C LEU A 55 -14.70 -12.54 8.67
N THR A 56 -15.05 -12.66 7.41
CA THR A 56 -14.93 -13.91 6.62
C THR A 56 -13.90 -13.76 5.52
N LEU A 57 -12.75 -13.17 5.85
CA LEU A 57 -11.66 -12.91 4.90
C LEU A 57 -11.25 -14.19 4.16
N ASP A 58 -11.09 -14.09 2.85
CA ASP A 58 -10.67 -15.21 2.03
C ASP A 58 -9.30 -15.77 2.51
N PRO A 59 -9.15 -17.09 2.69
CA PRO A 59 -7.88 -17.67 3.13
C PRO A 59 -6.70 -17.34 2.21
N SER A 60 -6.93 -17.05 0.92
CA SER A 60 -5.85 -16.66 0.00
C SER A 60 -5.18 -15.35 0.40
N LEU A 61 -5.84 -14.47 1.18
CA LEU A 61 -5.25 -13.25 1.71
C LEU A 61 -4.08 -13.52 2.67
N GLN A 62 -4.11 -14.67 3.37
CA GLN A 62 -3.07 -15.06 4.32
C GLN A 62 -1.68 -15.15 3.68
N SER A 63 -1.62 -15.55 2.41
CA SER A 63 -0.35 -15.71 1.70
C SER A 63 0.41 -14.41 1.43
N ARG A 64 -0.27 -13.25 1.51
CA ARG A 64 0.31 -11.91 1.29
C ARG A 64 0.42 -11.11 2.59
N PHE A 65 0.04 -11.71 3.72
CA PHE A 65 -0.05 -11.03 5.00
C PHE A 65 1.35 -10.87 5.64
N PRO A 66 1.85 -9.64 5.86
CA PRO A 66 3.09 -9.43 6.61
C PRO A 66 2.85 -9.50 8.12
N ARG A 67 3.63 -10.31 8.85
CA ARG A 67 3.56 -10.39 10.33
C ARG A 67 4.48 -9.39 11.04
N PHE A 68 5.20 -8.56 10.30
CA PHE A 68 5.98 -7.47 10.86
C PHE A 68 5.08 -6.53 11.67
N ARG A 69 5.58 -6.01 12.80
CA ARG A 69 4.89 -4.93 13.52
C ARG A 69 4.67 -3.75 12.57
N SER A 70 5.73 -3.38 11.87
CA SER A 70 5.72 -2.42 10.78
C SER A 70 6.87 -2.70 9.81
N LEU A 71 6.68 -2.29 8.56
CA LEU A 71 7.70 -2.24 7.53
C LEU A 71 7.57 -0.90 6.82
N SER A 72 8.63 -0.10 6.78
CA SER A 72 8.60 1.21 6.13
C SER A 72 9.83 1.51 5.29
N CYS A 73 9.64 2.37 4.31
CA CYS A 73 10.71 2.99 3.54
C CYS A 73 10.26 4.37 3.08
N LEU A 74 11.17 5.33 3.10
CA LEU A 74 11.11 6.58 2.37
C LEU A 74 12.38 6.66 1.52
N TRP A 75 12.23 6.89 0.22
CA TRP A 75 13.36 6.93 -0.71
C TRP A 75 13.11 7.91 -1.84
N GLN A 76 14.18 8.29 -2.51
CA GLN A 76 14.16 9.12 -3.70
C GLN A 76 15.21 8.67 -4.72
N THR A 77 15.04 9.02 -5.99
CA THR A 77 16.11 8.90 -6.98
C THR A 77 17.21 9.92 -6.72
N THR A 78 18.45 9.58 -7.09
CA THR A 78 19.56 10.55 -7.10
C THR A 78 19.36 11.64 -8.16
N ASP A 79 20.13 12.73 -8.07
CA ASP A 79 20.05 13.89 -8.97
C ASP A 79 20.35 13.58 -10.44
N GLU A 80 20.95 12.41 -10.73
CA GLU A 80 21.28 11.95 -12.08
C GLU A 80 20.05 11.45 -12.86
N LEU A 81 18.93 11.21 -12.16
CA LEU A 81 17.70 10.67 -12.73
C LEU A 81 16.52 11.63 -12.56
N PRO A 82 15.46 11.49 -13.40
CA PRO A 82 14.22 12.21 -13.17
C PRO A 82 13.70 11.97 -11.75
N GLN A 83 13.38 13.07 -11.06
CA GLN A 83 12.96 13.02 -9.66
C GLN A 83 11.74 12.11 -9.46
N LEU A 84 11.96 11.03 -8.71
CA LEU A 84 10.93 10.17 -8.15
C LEU A 84 11.16 10.01 -6.66
N THR A 85 10.05 9.96 -5.93
CA THR A 85 10.04 9.65 -4.52
C THR A 85 9.02 8.55 -4.27
N GLY A 86 9.33 7.68 -3.31
CA GLY A 86 8.44 6.63 -2.88
C GLY A 86 8.46 6.47 -1.38
N GLU A 87 7.32 6.08 -0.85
CA GLU A 87 7.11 5.85 0.56
C GLU A 87 6.13 4.70 0.73
N PHE A 88 6.30 3.93 1.80
CA PHE A 88 5.28 3.04 2.31
C PHE A 88 5.49 2.82 3.80
N LEU A 89 4.40 2.55 4.52
CA LEU A 89 4.39 2.14 5.91
C LEU A 89 3.34 1.07 6.09
N LEU A 90 3.78 -0.18 5.96
CA LEU A 90 2.92 -1.33 6.18
C LEU A 90 2.79 -1.58 7.68
N SER A 91 1.54 -1.60 8.13
CA SER A 91 1.22 -1.91 9.52
C SER A 91 0.61 -3.29 9.66
N HIS A 92 0.83 -3.93 10.81
CA HIS A 92 0.21 -5.22 11.10
C HIS A 92 -1.33 -5.10 11.11
N LEU A 93 -2.03 -5.79 10.21
CA LEU A 93 -3.49 -5.63 10.07
C LEU A 93 -4.25 -5.91 11.38
N TYR A 94 -3.83 -6.90 12.19
CA TYR A 94 -4.48 -7.13 13.49
C TYR A 94 -4.43 -5.90 14.41
N SER A 95 -3.31 -5.17 14.45
CA SER A 95 -3.22 -3.98 15.30
C SER A 95 -4.09 -2.85 14.74
N GLN A 96 -4.15 -2.71 13.42
CA GLN A 96 -5.00 -1.73 12.75
C GLN A 96 -6.48 -2.01 13.01
N VAL A 97 -6.95 -3.24 12.76
CA VAL A 97 -8.34 -3.64 13.05
C VAL A 97 -8.67 -3.48 14.54
N SER A 98 -7.72 -3.82 15.43
CA SER A 98 -7.89 -3.71 16.88
C SER A 98 -7.89 -2.28 17.41
N GLY A 99 -7.18 -1.37 16.76
CA GLY A 99 -7.11 0.05 17.12
C GLY A 99 -8.42 0.80 16.87
N GLY A 100 -9.26 0.28 15.98
CA GLY A 100 -10.55 0.88 15.66
C GLY A 100 -10.50 1.77 14.41
N PRO A 101 -11.55 2.58 14.17
CA PRO A 101 -11.62 3.56 13.10
C PRO A 101 -10.42 4.49 12.97
N LEU A 102 -10.28 5.13 11.80
CA LEU A 102 -9.38 6.25 11.61
C LEU A 102 -9.68 7.36 12.64
N GLU A 103 -8.66 7.85 13.35
CA GLU A 103 -8.83 8.94 14.33
C GLU A 103 -9.40 10.21 13.69
N ILE A 104 -9.09 10.43 12.41
CA ILE A 104 -9.56 11.57 11.62
C ILE A 104 -10.99 11.40 11.10
N ALA A 105 -11.66 10.27 11.35
CA ALA A 105 -12.98 9.98 10.79
C ALA A 105 -13.99 11.09 11.09
N GLU A 106 -13.97 11.68 12.29
CA GLU A 106 -14.91 12.74 12.68
C GLU A 106 -14.59 14.12 12.07
N HIS A 107 -13.41 14.28 11.45
CA HIS A 107 -13.00 15.53 10.80
C HIS A 107 -13.47 15.62 9.34
N PHE A 108 -13.98 14.53 8.74
CA PHE A 108 -14.53 14.60 7.40
C PHE A 108 -15.85 15.39 7.38
N PRO A 109 -16.05 16.30 6.40
CA PRO A 109 -17.22 17.18 6.37
C PRO A 109 -18.52 16.46 6.02
N GLU A 110 -18.46 15.49 5.10
CA GLU A 110 -19.60 14.72 4.60
C GLU A 110 -19.88 13.50 5.51
N GLU A 111 -21.14 13.21 5.86
CA GLU A 111 -21.46 12.03 6.68
C GLU A 111 -21.13 10.72 5.95
N SER A 112 -21.22 10.69 4.63
CA SER A 112 -20.81 9.54 3.83
C SER A 112 -19.32 9.22 4.03
N ASP A 113 -18.48 10.25 4.06
CA ASP A 113 -17.03 10.10 4.25
C ASP A 113 -16.72 9.69 5.69
N ARG A 114 -17.43 10.26 6.68
CA ARG A 114 -17.32 9.83 8.08
C ARG A 114 -17.69 8.35 8.24
N SER A 115 -18.82 7.94 7.65
CA SER A 115 -19.29 6.55 7.70
C SER A 115 -18.28 5.60 7.05
N LEU A 116 -17.74 5.96 5.88
CA LEU A 116 -16.70 5.17 5.22
C LEU A 116 -15.44 5.09 6.08
N ALA A 117 -14.94 6.22 6.59
CA ALA A 117 -13.74 6.29 7.41
C ALA A 117 -13.82 5.43 8.69
N ARG A 118 -15.02 5.24 9.25
CA ARG A 118 -15.23 4.35 10.41
C ARG A 118 -14.99 2.87 10.08
N GLU A 119 -15.22 2.48 8.84
CA GLU A 119 -15.04 1.11 8.34
C GLU A 119 -13.62 0.85 7.82
N LEU A 120 -12.84 1.89 7.52
CA LEU A 120 -11.50 1.77 6.97
C LEU A 120 -10.45 1.42 8.03
N ARG A 121 -9.47 0.58 7.64
CA ARG A 121 -8.24 0.28 8.39
C ARG A 121 -7.04 0.47 7.49
N VAL A 122 -6.12 1.36 7.88
CA VAL A 122 -4.91 1.64 7.10
C VAL A 122 -4.06 0.39 7.00
N ILE A 123 -3.69 0.02 5.78
CA ILE A 123 -2.78 -1.10 5.51
C ILE A 123 -1.42 -0.61 5.00
N ASP A 124 -1.37 0.60 4.46
CA ASP A 124 -0.20 1.26 3.92
C ASP A 124 -0.36 2.78 4.06
N ASP A 125 0.60 3.44 4.70
CA ASP A 125 0.57 4.88 5.01
C ASP A 125 1.79 5.59 4.43
N HIS A 126 1.70 6.91 4.27
CA HIS A 126 2.75 7.77 3.72
C HIS A 126 2.96 9.00 4.63
N PRO A 127 3.51 8.81 5.85
CA PRO A 127 3.57 9.85 6.87
C PRO A 127 4.37 11.09 6.45
N GLU A 128 5.49 10.93 5.75
CA GLU A 128 6.40 12.02 5.39
C GLU A 128 6.02 12.68 4.05
N GLY A 129 5.43 11.91 3.13
CA GLY A 129 5.05 12.32 1.77
C GLY A 129 3.76 13.13 1.63
N GLY A 130 3.09 13.46 2.75
CA GLY A 130 2.09 14.53 2.77
C GLY A 130 0.64 14.12 2.51
N GLY A 131 0.16 13.04 3.13
CA GLY A 131 -1.26 12.92 3.48
C GLY A 131 -2.11 12.04 2.58
N GLY A 132 -1.58 10.88 2.19
CA GLY A 132 -2.37 9.82 1.59
C GLY A 132 -2.11 8.47 2.24
N PHE A 133 -3.09 7.58 2.17
CA PHE A 133 -2.98 6.22 2.69
C PHE A 133 -3.85 5.27 1.88
N ALA A 134 -3.50 3.99 1.86
CA ALA A 134 -4.39 2.94 1.43
C ALA A 134 -4.98 2.23 2.64
N ALA A 135 -6.28 2.00 2.59
CA ALA A 135 -7.03 1.36 3.64
C ALA A 135 -7.90 0.23 3.10
N MET A 136 -8.07 -0.78 3.93
CA MET A 136 -9.00 -1.88 3.70
C MET A 136 -10.31 -1.59 4.42
N ARG A 137 -11.43 -1.75 3.72
CA ARG A 137 -12.76 -1.61 4.31
C ARG A 137 -13.13 -2.89 5.06
N ILE A 138 -13.38 -2.76 6.35
CA ILE A 138 -13.72 -3.85 7.24
C ILE A 138 -15.23 -3.89 7.44
N GLN A 139 -15.86 -4.95 6.93
CA GLN A 139 -17.29 -5.17 7.03
C GLN A 139 -17.58 -6.61 7.49
N PRO A 140 -18.56 -6.83 8.39
CA PRO A 140 -18.98 -8.16 8.79
C PRO A 140 -19.39 -9.01 7.58
N HIS A 141 -18.99 -10.27 7.58
CA HIS A 141 -19.36 -11.26 6.57
C HIS A 141 -18.91 -10.98 5.12
N VAL A 142 -18.07 -9.95 4.91
CA VAL A 142 -17.46 -9.67 3.60
C VAL A 142 -16.18 -10.49 3.45
N ARG A 143 -16.09 -11.22 2.34
CA ARG A 143 -14.96 -12.12 2.04
C ARG A 143 -13.80 -11.46 1.33
N PHE A 144 -14.12 -10.54 0.43
CA PHE A 144 -13.16 -9.78 -0.37
C PHE A 144 -13.37 -8.30 -0.03
N PRO A 145 -12.62 -7.77 0.95
CA PRO A 145 -12.79 -6.38 1.37
C PRO A 145 -12.35 -5.43 0.26
N GLU A 146 -13.09 -4.32 0.13
CA GLU A 146 -12.71 -3.22 -0.75
C GLU A 146 -11.42 -2.57 -0.26
N LEU A 147 -10.60 -2.10 -1.21
CA LEU A 147 -9.47 -1.23 -0.91
C LEU A 147 -9.77 0.19 -1.38
N TRP A 148 -9.41 1.13 -0.54
CA TRP A 148 -9.62 2.55 -0.75
C TRP A 148 -8.29 3.28 -0.64
N TYR A 149 -8.06 4.25 -1.53
CA TYR A 149 -6.95 5.17 -1.45
C TYR A 149 -7.49 6.55 -1.10
N PHE A 150 -6.92 7.17 -0.06
CA PHE A 150 -7.25 8.52 0.35
C PHE A 150 -6.10 9.46 0.00
N THR A 151 -6.43 10.65 -0.48
CA THR A 151 -5.52 11.80 -0.47
C THR A 151 -6.28 13.05 -0.05
N ILE A 152 -5.58 14.01 0.57
CA ILE A 152 -6.19 15.31 0.89
C ILE A 152 -6.76 16.00 -0.36
N ALA A 153 -6.09 15.84 -1.52
CA ALA A 153 -6.48 16.49 -2.77
C ALA A 153 -7.75 15.90 -3.42
N HIS A 154 -7.99 14.60 -3.26
CA HIS A 154 -9.03 13.89 -4.01
C HIS A 154 -10.02 13.11 -3.15
N GLY A 155 -9.88 13.12 -1.83
CA GLY A 155 -10.72 12.35 -0.92
C GLY A 155 -10.52 10.84 -1.08
N PHE A 156 -11.58 10.07 -0.78
CA PHE A 156 -11.58 8.61 -0.87
C PHE A 156 -11.85 8.12 -2.30
N GLN A 157 -11.02 7.21 -2.77
CA GLN A 157 -11.10 6.61 -4.10
C GLN A 157 -11.09 5.08 -3.97
N LEU A 158 -12.13 4.43 -4.48
CA LEU A 158 -12.19 2.97 -4.53
C LEU A 158 -11.16 2.45 -5.54
N LEU A 159 -10.40 1.43 -5.13
CA LEU A 159 -9.42 0.76 -5.98
C LEU A 159 -10.03 -0.47 -6.66
N ASP A 160 -9.73 -0.65 -7.95
CA ASP A 160 -10.17 -1.78 -8.77
C ASP A 160 -9.22 -3.00 -8.67
N ILE A 161 -8.66 -3.20 -7.47
CA ILE A 161 -7.75 -4.29 -7.11
C ILE A 161 -8.04 -4.80 -5.69
N GLY A 162 -7.73 -6.08 -5.45
CA GLY A 162 -7.84 -6.70 -4.15
C GLY A 162 -6.56 -6.56 -3.30
N TYR A 163 -6.64 -7.05 -2.07
CA TYR A 163 -5.54 -7.07 -1.10
C TYR A 163 -4.27 -7.73 -1.66
N ARG A 164 -4.41 -8.84 -2.39
CA ARG A 164 -3.24 -9.56 -2.94
C ARG A 164 -2.55 -8.74 -4.01
N GLU A 165 -3.33 -8.26 -4.96
CA GLU A 165 -2.86 -7.43 -6.07
C GLU A 165 -2.22 -6.13 -5.56
N TYR A 166 -2.77 -5.50 -4.51
CA TYR A 166 -2.19 -4.31 -3.90
C TYR A 166 -0.74 -4.54 -3.48
N PHE A 167 -0.50 -5.60 -2.71
CA PHE A 167 0.83 -5.87 -2.22
C PHE A 167 1.77 -6.41 -3.30
N ASP A 168 1.27 -7.15 -4.29
CA ASP A 168 2.09 -7.60 -5.41
C ASP A 168 2.53 -6.37 -6.25
N ASN A 169 1.66 -5.37 -6.43
CA ASN A 169 2.02 -4.11 -7.10
C ASN A 169 2.95 -3.23 -6.27
N LEU A 170 2.77 -3.16 -4.94
CA LEU A 170 3.68 -2.42 -4.06
C LEU A 170 5.14 -2.89 -4.22
N LEU A 171 5.36 -4.20 -4.36
CA LEU A 171 6.69 -4.77 -4.58
C LEU A 171 7.34 -4.30 -5.89
N ILE A 172 6.54 -3.98 -6.91
CA ILE A 172 7.00 -3.54 -8.24
C ILE A 172 7.15 -2.02 -8.29
N THR A 173 6.18 -1.29 -7.74
CA THR A 173 6.17 0.19 -7.72
C THR A 173 7.09 0.76 -6.65
N LYS A 174 7.55 -0.06 -5.70
CA LYS A 174 8.39 0.35 -4.56
C LYS A 174 7.77 1.47 -3.72
N GLY A 175 6.44 1.62 -3.76
CA GLY A 175 5.75 2.70 -3.05
C GLY A 175 5.89 4.09 -3.69
N VAL A 176 6.22 4.21 -4.98
CA VAL A 176 6.22 5.53 -5.65
C VAL A 176 4.89 6.26 -5.41
N HIS A 177 4.93 7.49 -4.89
CA HIS A 177 3.70 8.15 -4.42
C HIS A 177 2.59 8.20 -5.47
N GLY A 178 1.39 7.79 -5.07
CA GLY A 178 0.21 7.85 -5.93
C GLY A 178 0.19 6.79 -7.03
N TRP A 179 1.03 5.75 -6.97
CA TRP A 179 0.93 4.56 -7.82
C TRP A 179 -0.48 3.95 -7.79
N GLN A 180 -1.19 4.10 -6.67
CA GLN A 180 -2.57 3.67 -6.45
C GLN A 180 -3.56 4.27 -7.46
N HIS A 181 -3.29 5.46 -8.02
CA HIS A 181 -4.17 6.07 -9.03
C HIS A 181 -4.23 5.27 -10.35
N LEU A 182 -3.30 4.34 -10.58
CA LEU A 182 -3.40 3.39 -11.70
C LEU A 182 -4.63 2.47 -11.57
N PHE A 183 -5.08 2.26 -10.32
CA PHE A 183 -6.15 1.34 -9.96
C PHE A 183 -7.39 2.07 -9.41
N ALA A 184 -7.31 3.36 -9.14
CA ALA A 184 -8.47 4.17 -8.75
C ALA A 184 -9.35 4.50 -9.96
N ASP A 185 -10.67 4.61 -9.78
CA ASP A 185 -11.57 5.05 -10.85
C ASP A 185 -11.48 6.55 -11.15
N VAL A 186 -10.34 6.97 -11.70
CA VAL A 186 -10.00 8.36 -11.98
C VAL A 186 -9.67 8.58 -13.46
N ARG A 187 -9.87 9.82 -13.90
CA ARG A 187 -9.46 10.30 -15.23
C ARG A 187 -8.13 11.03 -15.11
N LEU A 188 -7.01 10.32 -15.30
CA LEU A 188 -5.68 10.91 -15.19
C LEU A 188 -5.38 11.98 -16.26
N HIS A 189 -6.21 12.09 -17.30
CA HIS A 189 -6.11 13.17 -18.26
C HIS A 189 -6.58 14.54 -17.70
N ALA A 190 -7.45 14.54 -16.69
CA ALA A 190 -7.98 15.77 -16.08
C ALA A 190 -6.87 16.58 -15.38
N ASP A 191 -7.01 17.90 -15.38
CA ASP A 191 -5.97 18.83 -14.91
C ASP A 191 -5.63 18.65 -13.43
N GLU A 192 -6.60 18.28 -12.61
CA GLU A 192 -6.40 17.98 -11.18
C GLU A 192 -5.42 16.82 -10.93
N TYR A 193 -5.24 15.92 -11.91
CA TYR A 193 -4.30 14.79 -11.84
C TYR A 193 -2.98 15.04 -12.59
N ILE A 194 -2.67 16.28 -13.02
CA ILE A 194 -1.47 16.56 -13.81
C ILE A 194 -0.17 16.09 -13.13
N HIS A 195 -0.09 16.26 -11.80
CA HIS A 195 1.06 15.81 -11.01
C HIS A 195 1.13 14.29 -10.88
N ALA A 196 -0.01 13.64 -10.61
CA ALA A 196 -0.09 12.18 -10.57
C ALA A 196 0.29 11.58 -11.93
N ARG A 197 -0.25 12.09 -13.03
CA ARG A 197 0.08 11.67 -14.40
C ARG A 197 1.57 11.80 -14.71
N LYS A 198 2.17 12.96 -14.39
CA LYS A 198 3.61 13.19 -14.62
C LYS A 198 4.43 12.15 -13.87
N ARG A 199 4.16 11.98 -12.57
CA ARG A 199 4.88 11.03 -11.72
C ARG A 199 4.73 9.59 -12.18
N LEU A 200 3.52 9.14 -12.51
CA LEU A 200 3.26 7.77 -13.00
C LEU A 200 3.97 7.49 -14.33
N THR A 201 3.98 8.47 -15.24
CA THR A 201 4.74 8.37 -16.49
C THR A 201 6.23 8.24 -16.20
N THR A 202 6.78 9.09 -15.32
CA THR A 202 8.18 9.03 -14.93
C THR A 202 8.53 7.72 -14.22
N MET A 203 7.67 7.21 -13.33
CA MET A 203 7.83 5.92 -12.67
C MET A 203 8.02 4.80 -13.69
N LEU A 204 7.18 4.74 -14.72
CA LEU A 204 7.23 3.69 -15.75
C LEU A 204 8.34 3.92 -16.79
N GLN A 205 9.05 5.03 -16.73
CA GLN A 205 10.28 5.26 -17.50
C GLN A 205 11.51 4.83 -16.68
N VAL A 206 11.57 5.25 -15.42
CA VAL A 206 12.77 5.12 -14.58
C VAL A 206 12.87 3.76 -13.89
N LEU A 207 11.79 3.25 -13.28
CA LEU A 207 11.87 2.00 -12.52
C LEU A 207 12.34 0.79 -13.34
N PRO A 208 11.94 0.60 -14.62
CA PRO A 208 12.47 -0.50 -15.44
C PRO A 208 13.97 -0.42 -15.71
N GLU A 209 14.56 0.79 -15.71
CA GLU A 209 16.01 0.97 -15.89
C GLU A 209 16.76 0.64 -14.59
N ILE A 210 16.22 1.05 -13.44
CA ILE A 210 16.82 0.78 -12.13
C ILE A 210 16.63 -0.68 -11.69
N PHE A 211 15.44 -1.24 -11.94
CA PHE A 211 15.02 -2.56 -11.48
C PHE A 211 14.49 -3.41 -12.65
N PRO A 212 15.34 -3.81 -13.61
CA PRO A 212 14.92 -4.51 -14.84
C PRO A 212 14.35 -5.92 -14.61
N GLY A 213 14.43 -6.46 -13.39
CA GLY A 213 13.93 -7.79 -13.04
C GLY A 213 12.41 -7.90 -12.85
N HIS A 214 11.67 -6.78 -12.90
CA HIS A 214 10.21 -6.77 -12.71
C HIS A 214 9.45 -6.58 -14.03
N ASP A 215 8.24 -7.13 -14.10
CA ASP A 215 7.34 -6.88 -15.22
C ASP A 215 6.48 -5.63 -14.98
N TYR A 216 6.71 -4.61 -15.80
CA TYR A 216 6.00 -3.33 -15.73
C TYR A 216 4.85 -3.21 -16.75
N GLU A 217 4.68 -4.17 -17.67
CA GLU A 217 3.64 -4.10 -18.71
C GLU A 217 2.21 -4.00 -18.15
N PRO A 218 1.84 -4.73 -17.07
CA PRO A 218 0.52 -4.54 -16.46
C PRO A 218 0.30 -3.10 -15.96
N LEU A 219 1.32 -2.46 -15.39
CA LEU A 219 1.25 -1.07 -14.92
C LEU A 219 1.15 -0.09 -16.09
N ARG A 220 1.86 -0.34 -17.20
CA ARG A 220 1.74 0.45 -18.45
C ARG A 220 0.33 0.37 -19.02
N ALA A 221 -0.25 -0.83 -19.05
CA ALA A 221 -1.62 -1.03 -19.53
C ALA A 221 -2.63 -0.27 -18.66
N ARG A 222 -2.47 -0.29 -17.33
CA ARG A 222 -3.29 0.50 -16.40
C ARG A 222 -3.14 2.00 -16.63
N LEU A 223 -1.93 2.52 -16.78
CA LEU A 223 -1.72 3.94 -17.09
C LEU A 223 -2.43 4.33 -18.39
N ALA A 224 -2.28 3.52 -19.44
CA ALA A 224 -2.93 3.78 -20.74
C ALA A 224 -4.46 3.75 -20.65
N GLN A 225 -5.05 2.89 -19.81
CA GLN A 225 -6.49 2.85 -19.55
C GLN A 225 -6.98 4.14 -18.89
N ARG A 226 -6.24 4.66 -17.89
CA ARG A 226 -6.62 5.84 -17.10
C ARG A 226 -6.39 7.17 -17.82
N LEU A 227 -5.62 7.16 -18.91
CA LEU A 227 -5.37 8.32 -19.78
C LEU A 227 -6.42 8.51 -20.88
N ARG A 228 -7.33 7.54 -21.06
CA ARG A 228 -8.48 7.68 -21.97
C ARG A 228 -9.53 8.63 -21.39
#